data_AF-D3B902-F1
#
_entry.id   AF-D3B902-F1
#
_cell.length_a   1.000
_cell.length_b   1.000
_cell.length_c   1.000
_cell.angle_alpha   90.00
_cell.angle_beta   90.00
_cell.angle_gamma   90.00
#
_symmetry.space_group_name_H-M   'P 1'
#
loop_
_entity.id
_entity.type
_entity.pdbx_description
1 polymer ?
#
loop_
_entity_poly.entity_id
_entity_poly.type
_entity_poly.pdbx_seq_one_letter_code
_entity_poly.pdbx_strand_id
1 'polypeptide(L)'
;MDINNNNHIEQVEQPNYEFLLLPRELDSLTYNKIVKLNSQVSIGDYDPLVQKLKIPVETPVNIEPLLSFFSFDPLDEIVQFNNHLRIETEDKSVLWIRYMAGRPDKQCLEFGSQIRNWNKANNINGSVFGSHTKFKFRVNNALVSYYPDSCFISANRYANIPDSIKNDKGFTIQPDFVVEVRSYGPGANNALIYQQRKMCRWISSGVESGILFDRKGGNAYLYCNTNLVNLANQIAIQQGNVTNETNQLQLDIVDLQNAVENLANFPQAVVLAVQSVLDTKRHKLQQLQWQQVYFQNLVPVPTFDYDGIQQNYPNVLFVAIPLNLAQNAVNGPNIIIHCIGAVDGLRFDLSELPLD
;
A
#
# COMPACT_ATOMS: atom_id res chain seq x y z
N MET A 1 -23.55 -14.00 44.21
CA MET A 1 -23.21 -12.63 43.80
C MET A 1 -22.63 -12.78 42.40
N ASP A 2 -23.51 -12.72 41.41
CA ASP A 2 -23.16 -12.93 40.00
C ASP A 2 -22.43 -11.70 39.48
N ILE A 3 -21.19 -11.89 39.02
CA ILE A 3 -20.43 -10.90 38.26
C ILE A 3 -20.54 -11.30 36.80
N ASN A 4 -21.74 -11.11 36.24
CA ASN A 4 -21.94 -11.00 34.80
C ASN A 4 -22.34 -9.55 34.54
N ASN A 5 -21.38 -8.70 34.15
CA ASN A 5 -21.72 -7.49 33.43
C ASN A 5 -20.51 -6.88 32.71
N ASN A 6 -20.77 -6.57 31.43
CA ASN A 6 -20.09 -5.59 30.59
C ASN A 6 -18.80 -6.01 29.87
N ASN A 7 -18.97 -6.87 28.86
CA ASN A 7 -18.14 -6.84 27.65
C ASN A 7 -19.02 -6.59 26.42
N HIS A 8 -19.66 -5.42 26.37
CA HIS A 8 -20.08 -4.82 25.11
C HIS A 8 -19.13 -3.65 24.84
N ILE A 9 -17.91 -3.99 24.39
CA ILE A 9 -17.17 -3.03 23.56
C ILE A 9 -17.99 -3.01 22.28
N GLU A 10 -18.83 -1.97 22.11
CA GLU A 10 -19.50 -1.72 20.84
C GLU A 10 -18.43 -1.73 19.76
N GLN A 11 -18.61 -2.57 18.75
CA GLN A 11 -17.78 -2.53 17.56
C GLN A 11 -17.94 -1.12 17.00
N VAL A 12 -16.90 -0.28 17.14
CA VAL A 12 -16.90 1.06 16.57
C VAL A 12 -16.85 0.87 15.06
N GLU A 13 -18.01 0.91 14.43
CA GLU A 13 -18.11 0.93 12.97
C GLU A 13 -17.36 2.13 12.44
N GLN A 14 -16.71 1.97 11.28
CA GLN A 14 -16.05 3.07 10.61
C GLN A 14 -17.07 4.20 10.34
N PRO A 15 -16.68 5.47 10.50
CA PRO A 15 -17.59 6.56 10.24
C PRO A 15 -17.99 6.52 8.76
N ASN A 16 -19.30 6.53 8.49
CA ASN A 16 -19.80 6.63 7.11
C ASN A 16 -19.59 8.03 6.53
N TYR A 17 -19.35 9.02 7.39
CA TYR A 17 -19.23 10.44 7.05
C TYR A 17 -18.20 11.12 7.92
N GLU A 18 -17.59 12.16 7.37
CA GLU A 18 -16.74 13.11 8.07
C GLU A 18 -17.15 14.54 7.70
N PHE A 19 -16.61 15.52 8.44
CA PHE A 19 -16.96 16.92 8.24
C PHE A 19 -15.83 17.71 7.59
N LEU A 20 -16.08 18.23 6.40
CA LEU A 20 -15.21 19.20 5.76
C LEU A 20 -15.50 20.60 6.34
N LEU A 21 -14.51 21.20 7.00
CA LEU A 21 -14.55 22.59 7.42
C LEU A 21 -14.45 23.49 6.19
N LEU A 22 -15.29 24.53 6.15
CA LEU A 22 -15.28 25.56 5.11
C LEU A 22 -14.81 26.90 5.71
N PRO A 23 -14.08 27.72 4.95
CA PRO A 23 -13.54 29.00 5.44
C PRO A 23 -14.60 30.12 5.51
N ARG A 24 -15.78 29.90 4.93
CA ARG A 24 -16.91 30.83 4.92
C ARG A 24 -18.23 30.09 4.78
N GLU A 25 -19.32 30.79 5.05
CA GLU A 25 -20.68 30.27 4.95
C GLU A 25 -21.02 29.78 3.53
N LEU A 26 -21.68 28.63 3.45
CA LEU A 26 -22.14 28.02 2.21
C LEU A 26 -23.61 28.40 1.98
N ASP A 27 -23.87 29.19 0.95
CA ASP A 27 -25.23 29.51 0.56
C ASP A 27 -25.97 28.28 0.00
N SER A 28 -27.30 28.28 0.11
CA SER A 28 -28.14 27.14 -0.32
C SER A 28 -28.00 26.83 -1.82
N LEU A 29 -27.70 27.82 -2.67
CA LEU A 29 -27.53 27.60 -4.11
C LEU A 29 -26.23 26.82 -4.38
N THR A 30 -25.14 27.18 -3.70
CA THR A 30 -23.85 26.49 -3.80
C THR A 30 -23.94 25.09 -3.22
N TYR A 31 -24.57 24.91 -2.06
CA TYR A 31 -24.85 23.58 -1.50
C TYR A 31 -25.61 22.68 -2.48
N ASN A 32 -26.72 23.19 -3.07
CA ASN A 32 -27.51 22.43 -4.03
C ASN A 32 -26.74 22.05 -5.29
N LYS A 33 -25.78 22.89 -5.74
CA LYS A 33 -24.87 22.54 -6.84
C LYS A 33 -23.97 21.37 -6.47
N ILE A 34 -23.43 21.33 -5.23
CA ILE A 34 -22.60 20.22 -4.74
C ILE A 34 -23.43 18.94 -4.72
N VAL A 35 -24.62 18.96 -4.13
CA VAL A 35 -25.52 17.79 -4.07
C VAL A 35 -25.85 17.28 -5.49
N LYS A 36 -26.19 18.19 -6.41
CA LYS A 36 -26.53 17.82 -7.79
C LYS A 36 -25.34 17.21 -8.55
N LEU A 37 -24.14 17.79 -8.40
CA LEU A 37 -22.93 17.32 -9.06
C LEU A 37 -22.47 15.94 -8.56
N ASN A 38 -22.90 15.58 -7.35
CA ASN A 38 -22.57 14.33 -6.68
C ASN A 38 -23.80 13.44 -6.51
N SER A 39 -24.77 13.49 -7.43
CA SER A 39 -26.05 12.77 -7.31
C SER A 39 -25.94 11.24 -7.12
N GLN A 40 -24.80 10.66 -7.46
CA GLN A 40 -24.46 9.25 -7.28
C GLN A 40 -24.10 8.87 -5.84
N VAL A 41 -23.86 9.86 -4.96
CA VAL A 41 -23.48 9.65 -3.56
C VAL A 41 -24.31 10.55 -2.64
N SER A 42 -24.61 10.08 -1.43
CA SER A 42 -25.36 10.88 -0.47
C SER A 42 -24.44 11.90 0.19
N ILE A 43 -24.48 13.15 -0.25
CA ILE A 43 -23.90 14.28 0.49
C ILE A 43 -24.77 14.56 1.71
N GLY A 44 -24.16 14.72 2.88
CA GLY A 44 -24.89 15.01 4.11
C GLY A 44 -25.26 16.49 4.27
N ASP A 45 -25.88 16.81 5.40
CA ASP A 45 -26.30 18.18 5.69
C ASP A 45 -25.10 19.13 5.85
N TYR A 46 -25.33 20.40 5.51
CA TYR A 46 -24.44 21.51 5.84
C TYR A 46 -24.90 22.16 7.15
N ASP A 47 -23.98 22.32 8.10
CA ASP A 47 -24.22 23.06 9.34
C ASP A 47 -23.65 24.49 9.21
N PRO A 48 -24.51 25.53 9.06
CA PRO A 48 -24.07 26.91 8.93
C PRO A 48 -23.47 27.49 10.21
N LEU A 49 -23.83 26.96 11.40
CA LEU A 49 -23.36 27.48 12.67
C LEU A 49 -21.87 27.19 12.90
N VAL A 50 -21.41 26.05 12.38
CA VAL A 50 -20.01 25.61 12.51
C VAL A 50 -19.29 25.47 11.16
N GLN A 51 -19.94 25.87 10.07
CA GLN A 51 -19.41 25.86 8.70
C GLN A 51 -18.84 24.50 8.28
N LYS A 52 -19.60 23.43 8.57
CA LYS A 52 -19.20 22.04 8.29
C LYS A 52 -20.09 21.43 7.22
N LEU A 53 -19.47 20.90 6.16
CA LEU A 53 -20.13 20.09 5.16
C LEU A 53 -19.89 18.60 5.46
N LYS A 54 -20.97 17.85 5.69
CA LYS A 54 -20.88 16.40 5.93
C LYS A 54 -20.67 15.67 4.60
N ILE A 55 -19.51 15.01 4.44
CA ILE A 55 -19.14 14.28 3.23
C ILE A 55 -18.91 12.79 3.52
N PRO A 56 -19.28 11.88 2.60
CA PRO A 56 -19.00 10.46 2.78
C PRO A 56 -17.49 10.19 2.78
N VAL A 57 -17.01 9.33 3.68
CA VAL A 57 -15.61 8.89 3.65
C VAL A 57 -15.37 7.94 2.48
N GLU A 58 -14.11 7.78 2.07
CA GLU A 58 -13.72 6.75 1.10
C GLU A 58 -14.46 6.86 -0.25
N THR A 59 -15.00 8.03 -0.57
CA THR A 59 -15.90 8.23 -1.70
C THR A 59 -15.53 9.52 -2.40
N PRO A 60 -15.15 9.48 -3.69
CA PRO A 60 -14.84 10.69 -4.45
C PRO A 60 -16.02 11.65 -4.48
N VAL A 61 -15.78 12.90 -4.08
CA VAL A 61 -16.75 14.00 -4.10
C VAL A 61 -16.17 15.12 -4.96
N ASN A 62 -16.94 15.55 -5.97
CA ASN A 62 -16.63 16.72 -6.77
C ASN A 62 -17.10 17.99 -6.05
N ILE A 63 -16.14 18.77 -5.58
CA ILE A 63 -16.32 20.01 -4.85
C ILE A 63 -16.12 21.25 -5.74
N GLU A 64 -16.28 21.14 -7.06
CA GLU A 64 -16.12 22.26 -8.00
C GLU A 64 -16.85 23.56 -7.55
N PRO A 65 -18.09 23.51 -7.02
CA PRO A 65 -18.77 24.71 -6.54
C PRO A 65 -18.05 25.43 -5.39
N LEU A 66 -17.22 24.72 -4.63
CA LEU A 66 -16.44 25.27 -3.52
C LEU A 66 -15.13 25.93 -3.96
N LEU A 67 -14.65 25.73 -5.19
CA LEU A 67 -13.31 26.23 -5.58
C LEU A 67 -13.19 27.75 -5.48
N SER A 68 -14.28 28.48 -5.73
CA SER A 68 -14.32 29.95 -5.59
C SER A 68 -14.19 30.46 -4.15
N PHE A 69 -14.18 29.56 -3.17
CA PHE A 69 -14.02 29.86 -1.74
C PHE A 69 -12.56 30.03 -1.35
N PHE A 70 -11.65 29.71 -2.27
CA PHE A 70 -10.22 29.67 -2.07
C PHE A 70 -9.52 30.51 -3.14
N SER A 71 -8.30 30.96 -2.86
CA SER A 71 -7.69 32.05 -3.62
C SER A 71 -6.65 31.59 -4.65
N PHE A 72 -5.80 30.63 -4.29
CA PHE A 72 -4.60 30.27 -5.04
C PHE A 72 -4.63 28.82 -5.59
N ASP A 73 -4.65 27.83 -4.70
CA ASP A 73 -4.81 26.41 -5.05
C ASP A 73 -5.93 25.85 -4.15
N PRO A 74 -7.18 25.86 -4.63
CA PRO A 74 -8.32 25.53 -3.79
C PRO A 74 -8.25 24.16 -3.13
N LEU A 75 -7.68 23.15 -3.80
CA LEU A 75 -7.56 21.83 -3.21
C LEU A 75 -6.49 21.81 -2.11
N ASP A 76 -5.35 22.47 -2.33
CA ASP A 76 -4.33 22.56 -1.28
C ASP A 76 -4.82 23.36 -0.07
N GLU A 77 -5.55 24.46 -0.29
CA GLU A 77 -6.13 25.26 0.78
C GLU A 77 -7.17 24.46 1.57
N ILE A 78 -8.05 23.69 0.91
CA ILE A 78 -8.99 22.79 1.58
C ILE A 78 -8.27 21.77 2.43
N VAL A 79 -7.23 21.13 1.88
CA VAL A 79 -6.45 20.12 2.60
C VAL A 79 -5.72 20.74 3.79
N GLN A 80 -5.18 21.96 3.66
CA GLN A 80 -4.52 22.67 4.75
C GLN A 80 -5.52 23.07 5.85
N PHE A 81 -6.69 23.56 5.46
CA PHE A 81 -7.76 23.94 6.39
C PHE A 81 -8.33 22.73 7.14
N ASN A 82 -8.25 21.55 6.52
CA ASN A 82 -8.70 20.27 7.06
C ASN A 82 -7.54 19.32 7.36
N ASN A 83 -6.41 19.85 7.86
CA ASN A 83 -5.17 19.07 8.08
C ASN A 83 -5.30 17.89 9.08
N HIS A 84 -6.37 17.84 9.86
CA HIS A 84 -6.72 16.72 10.73
C HIS A 84 -7.30 15.52 9.95
N LEU A 85 -7.74 15.75 8.71
CA LEU A 85 -8.25 14.73 7.80
C LEU A 85 -7.17 14.28 6.82
N ARG A 86 -7.22 13.01 6.42
CA ARG A 86 -6.37 12.48 5.36
C ARG A 86 -7.08 12.64 4.03
N ILE A 87 -6.91 13.78 3.37
CA ILE A 87 -7.61 14.05 2.12
C ILE A 87 -6.72 13.70 0.93
N GLU A 88 -7.18 12.76 0.11
CA GLU A 88 -6.63 12.52 -1.23
C GLU A 88 -7.41 13.33 -2.27
N THR A 89 -6.75 13.68 -3.37
CA THR A 89 -7.33 14.54 -4.40
C THR A 89 -7.05 14.04 -5.81
N GLU A 90 -7.98 14.34 -6.71
CA GLU A 90 -7.86 14.13 -8.16
C GLU A 90 -8.31 15.37 -8.92
N ASP A 91 -7.65 15.59 -10.06
CA ASP A 91 -7.95 16.67 -11.00
C ASP A 91 -7.91 18.04 -10.31
N LYS A 92 -8.96 18.86 -10.51
CA LYS A 92 -9.06 20.23 -9.98
C LYS A 92 -10.05 20.36 -8.84
N SER A 93 -10.91 19.36 -8.63
CA SER A 93 -12.06 19.50 -7.75
C SER A 93 -12.54 18.20 -7.12
N VAL A 94 -11.86 17.07 -7.30
CA VAL A 94 -12.30 15.81 -6.70
C VAL A 94 -11.45 15.54 -5.47
N LEU A 95 -12.11 15.23 -4.36
CA LEU A 95 -11.45 14.82 -3.13
C LEU A 95 -12.21 13.68 -2.44
N TRP A 96 -11.53 12.98 -1.54
CA TRP A 96 -12.17 12.08 -0.58
C TRP A 96 -11.34 12.02 0.70
N ILE A 97 -11.99 11.67 1.79
CA ILE A 97 -11.33 11.45 3.08
C ILE A 97 -10.93 9.98 3.17
N ARG A 98 -9.63 9.76 3.31
CA ARG A 98 -9.01 8.46 3.42
C ARG A 98 -9.26 7.83 4.78
N TYR A 99 -9.71 6.57 4.79
CA TYR A 99 -9.95 5.77 5.98
C TYR A 99 -9.55 4.30 5.75
N MET A 100 -8.95 3.65 6.75
CA MET A 100 -8.48 2.27 6.65
C MET A 100 -9.19 1.37 7.68
N ALA A 101 -9.60 0.17 7.25
CA ALA A 101 -10.14 -0.83 8.17
C ALA A 101 -9.02 -1.46 8.99
N GLY A 102 -9.28 -1.75 10.27
CA GLY A 102 -8.23 -2.16 11.19
C GLY A 102 -7.45 -3.40 10.75
N ARG A 103 -8.10 -4.35 10.08
CA ARG A 103 -7.40 -5.54 9.58
C ARG A 103 -6.49 -5.25 8.37
N PRO A 104 -6.96 -4.60 7.29
CA PRO A 104 -6.07 -4.03 6.27
C PRO A 104 -4.95 -3.15 6.84
N ASP A 105 -5.19 -2.34 7.87
CA ASP A 105 -4.16 -1.48 8.49
C ASP A 105 -3.01 -2.29 9.12
N LYS A 106 -3.33 -3.42 9.79
CA LYS A 106 -2.29 -4.37 10.25
C LYS A 106 -1.43 -4.89 9.09
N GLN A 107 -2.05 -5.16 7.94
CA GLN A 107 -1.35 -5.62 6.74
C GLN A 107 -0.45 -4.51 6.16
N CYS A 108 -0.92 -3.26 6.16
CA CYS A 108 -0.10 -2.10 5.79
C CYS A 108 1.15 -1.99 6.68
N LEU A 109 0.98 -2.14 7.99
CA LEU A 109 2.09 -2.11 8.95
C LEU A 109 3.10 -3.23 8.68
N GLU A 110 2.62 -4.43 8.38
CA GLU A 110 3.48 -5.57 8.10
C GLU A 110 4.28 -5.36 6.80
N PHE A 111 3.64 -4.95 5.71
CA PHE A 111 4.34 -4.57 4.48
C PHE A 111 5.41 -3.50 4.72
N GLY A 112 5.07 -2.42 5.43
CA GLY A 112 6.03 -1.38 5.80
C GLY A 112 7.19 -1.91 6.66
N SER A 113 6.93 -2.86 7.54
CA SER A 113 7.94 -3.50 8.39
C SER A 113 8.92 -4.35 7.58
N GLN A 114 8.42 -5.15 6.63
CA GLN A 114 9.27 -5.95 5.74
C GLN A 114 10.16 -5.05 4.85
N ILE A 115 9.63 -3.96 4.28
CA ILE A 115 10.45 -2.99 3.53
C ILE A 115 11.53 -2.39 4.43
N ARG A 116 11.18 -1.98 5.66
CA ARG A 116 12.14 -1.43 6.64
C ARG A 116 13.23 -2.43 7.00
N ASN A 117 12.87 -3.68 7.25
CA ASN A 117 13.81 -4.73 7.63
C ASN A 117 14.77 -5.04 6.48
N TRP A 118 14.26 -5.16 5.25
CA TRP A 118 15.09 -5.30 4.04
C TRP A 118 16.06 -4.12 3.86
N ASN A 119 15.56 -2.88 3.96
CA ASN A 119 16.36 -1.66 3.79
C ASN A 119 17.55 -1.64 4.78
N LYS A 120 17.29 -1.99 6.04
CA LYS A 120 18.32 -2.07 7.10
C LYS A 120 19.29 -3.22 6.89
N ALA A 121 18.78 -4.43 6.63
CA ALA A 121 19.61 -5.63 6.50
C ALA A 121 20.61 -5.53 5.33
N ASN A 122 20.22 -4.83 4.26
CA ASN A 122 21.03 -4.67 3.05
C ASN A 122 21.81 -3.35 3.00
N ASN A 123 21.76 -2.53 4.06
CA ASN A 123 22.40 -1.21 4.12
C ASN A 123 22.06 -0.33 2.91
N ILE A 124 20.81 -0.39 2.45
CA ILE A 124 20.37 0.37 1.28
C ILE A 124 20.26 1.85 1.67
N ASN A 125 20.83 2.71 0.84
CA ASN A 125 20.75 4.15 1.03
C ASN A 125 19.41 4.67 0.49
N GLY A 126 18.38 4.61 1.34
CA GLY A 126 17.03 5.06 1.03
C GLY A 126 16.14 5.12 2.27
N SER A 127 14.93 5.63 2.09
CA SER A 127 13.98 5.88 3.17
C SER A 127 12.66 5.15 2.91
N VAL A 128 12.10 4.60 3.99
CA VAL A 128 10.79 3.94 4.00
C VAL A 128 9.78 4.89 4.61
N PHE A 129 8.64 5.04 3.95
CA PHE A 129 7.55 5.91 4.39
C PHE A 129 6.27 5.10 4.55
N GLY A 130 5.48 5.45 5.56
CA GLY A 130 4.22 4.78 5.86
C GLY A 130 3.00 5.53 5.32
N SER A 131 1.82 5.10 5.77
CA SER A 131 0.50 5.51 5.25
C SER A 131 0.09 6.98 5.44
N HIS A 132 0.97 7.81 5.97
CA HIS A 132 0.73 9.23 6.26
C HIS A 132 1.52 10.18 5.37
N THR A 133 2.44 9.67 4.55
CA THR A 133 3.22 10.51 3.64
C THR A 133 2.39 10.81 2.38
N LYS A 134 2.13 12.09 2.12
CA LYS A 134 1.39 12.56 0.94
C LYS A 134 2.35 12.76 -0.23
N PHE A 135 1.92 12.38 -1.43
CA PHE A 135 2.63 12.66 -2.68
C PHE A 135 1.69 13.39 -3.63
N LYS A 136 2.17 14.48 -4.25
CA LYS A 136 1.43 15.30 -5.21
C LYS A 136 2.15 15.28 -6.56
N PHE A 137 1.54 14.68 -7.58
CA PHE A 137 2.17 14.48 -8.89
C PHE A 137 1.16 14.62 -10.03
N ARG A 138 1.66 14.70 -11.27
CA ARG A 138 0.82 14.77 -12.47
C ARG A 138 0.86 13.46 -13.24
N VAL A 139 -0.31 13.03 -13.72
CA VAL A 139 -0.47 11.85 -14.58
C VAL A 139 -1.64 12.07 -15.52
N ASN A 140 -1.49 11.81 -16.81
CA ASN A 140 -2.54 12.02 -17.82
C ASN A 140 -3.22 13.41 -17.73
N ASN A 141 -2.43 14.47 -17.53
CA ASN A 141 -2.87 15.86 -17.29
C ASN A 141 -3.67 16.11 -16.00
N ALA A 142 -3.99 15.08 -15.23
CA ALA A 142 -4.56 15.19 -13.88
C ALA A 142 -3.46 15.53 -12.87
N LEU A 143 -3.77 16.41 -11.92
CA LEU A 143 -2.99 16.58 -10.70
C LEU A 143 -3.61 15.69 -9.64
N VAL A 144 -2.83 14.83 -9.01
CA VAL A 144 -3.31 13.88 -8.00
C VAL A 144 -2.50 14.02 -6.72
N SER A 145 -3.16 13.82 -5.58
CA SER A 145 -2.49 13.74 -4.28
C SER A 145 -2.90 12.46 -3.56
N TYR A 146 -1.96 11.53 -3.40
CA TYR A 146 -2.22 10.21 -2.81
C TYR A 146 -1.33 9.94 -1.59
N TYR A 147 -1.82 9.06 -0.73
CA TYR A 147 -1.07 8.44 0.37
C TYR A 147 -0.95 6.94 0.06
N PRO A 148 0.26 6.43 -0.28
CA PRO A 148 0.46 4.99 -0.38
C PRO A 148 0.35 4.37 1.01
N ASP A 149 0.09 3.06 1.11
CA ASP A 149 0.11 2.37 2.40
C ASP A 149 1.51 2.19 2.95
N SER A 150 2.47 1.93 2.05
CA SER A 150 3.89 1.94 2.33
C SER A 150 4.64 2.24 1.04
N CYS A 151 5.77 2.91 1.12
CA CYS A 151 6.60 3.14 -0.05
C CYS A 151 8.08 3.27 0.31
N PHE A 152 8.93 3.14 -0.71
CA PHE A 152 10.37 3.34 -0.61
C PHE A 152 10.82 4.44 -1.56
N ILE A 153 11.74 5.29 -1.09
CA ILE A 153 12.41 6.31 -1.89
C ILE A 153 13.93 6.12 -1.73
N SER A 154 14.63 5.92 -2.83
CA SER A 154 16.09 5.90 -2.90
C SER A 154 16.67 7.25 -2.48
N ALA A 155 17.89 7.26 -1.94
CA ALA A 155 18.54 8.50 -1.52
C ALA A 155 18.69 9.50 -2.68
N ASN A 156 18.98 9.01 -3.90
CA ASN A 156 19.08 9.86 -5.09
C ASN A 156 17.76 10.58 -5.40
N ARG A 157 16.63 9.85 -5.31
CA ARG A 157 15.32 10.45 -5.54
C ARG A 157 14.91 11.38 -4.39
N TYR A 158 15.19 10.99 -3.15
CA TYR A 158 14.88 11.80 -1.97
C TYR A 158 15.68 13.11 -1.91
N ALA A 159 16.93 13.11 -2.39
CA ALA A 159 17.78 14.29 -2.47
C ALA A 159 17.21 15.39 -3.39
N ASN A 160 16.38 15.02 -4.37
CA ASN A 160 15.72 15.96 -5.27
C ASN A 160 14.47 16.62 -4.66
N ILE A 161 14.02 16.15 -3.48
CA ILE A 161 12.89 16.77 -2.78
C ILE A 161 13.41 18.03 -2.06
N PRO A 162 12.83 19.23 -2.31
CA PRO A 162 13.22 20.45 -1.61
C PRO A 162 13.06 20.33 -0.10
N ASP A 163 14.04 20.80 0.68
CA ASP A 163 13.97 20.74 2.15
C ASP A 163 12.77 21.51 2.73
N SER A 164 12.31 22.54 2.02
CA SER A 164 11.15 23.37 2.39
C SER A 164 9.80 22.63 2.36
N ILE A 165 9.74 21.40 1.83
CA ILE A 165 8.51 20.59 1.80
C ILE A 165 8.62 19.29 2.60
N LYS A 166 9.81 18.92 3.09
CA LYS A 166 10.05 17.61 3.75
C LYS A 166 9.33 17.45 5.08
N ASN A 167 9.07 18.54 5.79
CA ASN A 167 8.55 18.51 7.16
C ASN A 167 7.03 18.61 7.25
N ASP A 168 6.38 19.38 6.36
CA ASP A 168 5.01 19.83 6.55
C ASP A 168 4.13 19.75 5.28
N LYS A 169 4.67 19.29 4.14
CA LYS A 169 3.98 19.29 2.85
C LYS A 169 4.05 17.92 2.16
N GLY A 170 3.19 17.74 1.15
CA GLY A 170 3.25 16.56 0.30
C GLY A 170 4.43 16.62 -0.65
N PHE A 171 5.10 15.48 -0.86
CA PHE A 171 6.24 15.37 -1.75
C PHE A 171 5.81 15.53 -3.20
N THR A 172 6.51 16.36 -3.96
CA THR A 172 6.24 16.60 -5.39
C THR A 172 6.92 15.59 -6.32
N ILE A 173 7.63 14.63 -5.73
CA ILE A 173 8.34 13.55 -6.43
C ILE A 173 7.77 12.23 -5.94
N GLN A 174 7.28 11.41 -6.87
CA GLN A 174 6.73 10.09 -6.62
C GLN A 174 7.80 9.13 -6.05
N PRO A 175 7.43 8.14 -5.22
CA PRO A 175 8.40 7.17 -4.69
C PRO A 175 8.98 6.26 -5.79
N ASP A 176 9.99 5.47 -5.46
CA ASP A 176 10.51 4.46 -6.39
C ASP A 176 9.64 3.19 -6.41
N PHE A 177 9.08 2.83 -5.25
CA PHE A 177 8.23 1.64 -5.06
C PHE A 177 7.03 1.95 -4.16
N VAL A 178 5.86 1.39 -4.45
CA VAL A 178 4.64 1.54 -3.64
C VAL A 178 3.96 0.21 -3.31
N VAL A 179 3.36 0.16 -2.13
CA VAL A 179 2.38 -0.85 -1.73
C VAL A 179 1.06 -0.15 -1.44
N GLU A 180 -0.02 -0.72 -1.95
CA GLU A 180 -1.39 -0.38 -1.59
C GLU A 180 -2.09 -1.65 -1.08
N VAL A 181 -2.87 -1.51 -0.02
CA VAL A 181 -3.68 -2.57 0.57
C VAL A 181 -5.14 -2.16 0.43
N ARG A 182 -5.93 -2.99 -0.24
CA ARG A 182 -7.35 -2.69 -0.43
C ARG A 182 -8.09 -2.82 0.90
N SER A 183 -8.68 -1.72 1.37
CA SER A 183 -9.52 -1.70 2.58
C SER A 183 -10.83 -2.49 2.38
N TYR A 184 -11.46 -2.85 3.49
CA TYR A 184 -12.78 -3.49 3.51
C TYR A 184 -13.94 -2.51 3.64
N GLY A 185 -13.63 -1.23 3.80
CA GLY A 185 -14.62 -0.16 3.90
C GLY A 185 -15.60 -0.13 2.71
N PRO A 186 -16.80 0.42 2.91
CA PRO A 186 -17.85 0.42 1.89
C PRO A 186 -17.68 1.50 0.82
N GLY A 187 -16.76 2.47 1.02
CA GLY A 187 -16.60 3.60 0.10
C GLY A 187 -16.18 3.21 -1.32
N ALA A 188 -16.59 4.02 -2.29
CA ALA A 188 -16.38 3.76 -3.70
C ALA A 188 -14.89 3.64 -4.10
N ASN A 189 -14.00 4.34 -3.39
CA ASN A 189 -12.56 4.24 -3.63
C ASN A 189 -12.00 2.84 -3.24
N ASN A 190 -12.74 2.03 -2.46
CA ASN A 190 -12.38 0.66 -2.11
C ASN A 190 -12.87 -0.37 -3.13
N ALA A 191 -13.47 0.07 -4.24
CA ALA A 191 -13.68 -0.79 -5.40
C ALA A 191 -12.33 -1.23 -5.99
N LEU A 192 -12.23 -2.48 -6.43
CA LEU A 192 -10.99 -3.00 -7.02
C LEU A 192 -10.55 -2.16 -8.21
N ILE A 193 -11.50 -1.83 -9.09
CA ILE A 193 -11.24 -1.02 -10.29
C ILE A 193 -10.60 0.34 -9.95
N TYR A 194 -11.03 0.96 -8.84
CA TYR A 194 -10.45 2.20 -8.36
C TYR A 194 -9.00 2.02 -7.92
N GLN A 195 -8.74 1.00 -7.10
CA GLN A 195 -7.40 0.71 -6.59
C GLN A 195 -6.43 0.33 -7.71
N GLN A 196 -6.90 -0.44 -8.71
CA GLN A 196 -6.10 -0.74 -9.90
C GLN A 196 -5.81 0.52 -10.73
N ARG A 197 -6.79 1.42 -10.89
CA ARG A 197 -6.58 2.74 -11.51
C ARG A 197 -5.55 3.57 -10.74
N LYS A 198 -5.62 3.57 -9.40
CA LYS A 198 -4.63 4.23 -8.52
C LYS A 198 -3.22 3.68 -8.75
N MET A 199 -3.06 2.36 -8.81
CA MET A 199 -1.79 1.72 -9.14
C MET A 199 -1.27 2.12 -10.52
N CYS A 200 -2.13 2.17 -11.53
CA CYS A 200 -1.71 2.62 -12.85
C CYS A 200 -1.24 4.07 -12.85
N ARG A 201 -1.90 4.94 -12.07
CA ARG A 201 -1.49 6.33 -11.89
C ARG A 201 -0.13 6.45 -11.21
N TRP A 202 0.14 5.66 -10.18
CA TRP A 202 1.46 5.57 -9.55
C TRP A 202 2.54 5.18 -10.57
N ILE A 203 2.35 4.07 -11.29
CA ILE A 203 3.37 3.60 -12.24
C ILE A 203 3.55 4.61 -13.38
N SER A 204 2.47 5.13 -13.95
CA SER A 204 2.54 6.09 -15.05
C SER A 204 3.16 7.43 -14.66
N SER A 205 3.16 7.80 -13.37
CA SER A 205 3.87 8.99 -12.89
C SER A 205 5.37 8.78 -12.73
N GLY A 206 5.88 7.56 -12.91
CA GLY A 206 7.29 7.21 -12.79
C GLY A 206 7.68 6.51 -11.50
N VAL A 207 6.72 5.86 -10.81
CA VAL A 207 7.03 4.77 -9.87
C VAL A 207 7.49 3.56 -10.70
N GLU A 208 8.53 2.87 -10.27
CA GLU A 208 9.15 1.79 -11.05
C GLU A 208 8.34 0.50 -10.98
N SER A 209 7.93 0.12 -9.77
CA SER A 209 7.10 -1.06 -9.53
C SER A 209 6.25 -0.88 -8.27
N GLY A 210 5.24 -1.73 -8.10
CA GLY A 210 4.40 -1.70 -6.92
C GLY A 210 3.50 -2.92 -6.78
N ILE A 211 2.87 -3.04 -5.62
CA ILE A 211 1.97 -4.15 -5.29
C ILE A 211 0.65 -3.61 -4.78
N LEU A 212 -0.46 -4.13 -5.32
CA LEU A 212 -1.78 -3.99 -4.73
C LEU A 212 -2.18 -5.32 -4.09
N PHE A 213 -2.28 -5.34 -2.75
CA PHE A 213 -2.77 -6.50 -2.02
C PHE A 213 -4.28 -6.41 -1.86
N ASP A 214 -5.00 -7.27 -2.58
CA ASP A 214 -6.46 -7.38 -2.55
C ASP A 214 -6.89 -8.70 -1.92
N ARG A 215 -6.81 -8.77 -0.58
CA ARG A 215 -7.36 -9.92 0.12
C ARG A 215 -8.87 -10.09 -0.11
N LYS A 216 -9.62 -9.00 -0.22
CA LYS A 216 -11.09 -9.05 -0.41
C LYS A 216 -11.45 -9.78 -1.70
N GLY A 217 -10.67 -9.59 -2.76
CA GLY A 217 -10.77 -10.29 -4.03
C GLY A 217 -9.87 -11.52 -4.16
N GLY A 218 -9.11 -11.88 -3.12
CA GLY A 218 -8.24 -13.06 -3.10
C GLY A 218 -7.01 -13.00 -4.02
N ASN A 219 -6.50 -11.81 -4.33
CA ASN A 219 -5.38 -11.62 -5.26
C ASN A 219 -4.35 -10.63 -4.73
N ALA A 220 -3.09 -10.81 -5.12
CA ALA A 220 -2.09 -9.74 -5.14
C ALA A 220 -1.81 -9.36 -6.59
N TYR A 221 -1.71 -8.06 -6.88
CA TYR A 221 -1.41 -7.57 -8.22
C TYR A 221 -0.05 -6.90 -8.23
N LEU A 222 0.83 -7.34 -9.13
CA LEU A 222 2.16 -6.78 -9.30
C LEU A 222 2.14 -5.85 -10.49
N TYR A 223 2.59 -4.61 -10.30
CA TYR A 223 2.60 -3.57 -11.33
C TYR A 223 4.02 -3.11 -11.61
N CYS A 224 4.37 -2.92 -12.88
CA CYS A 224 5.70 -2.46 -13.30
C CYS A 224 5.59 -1.45 -14.43
N ASN A 225 6.49 -0.47 -14.42
CA ASN A 225 6.67 0.44 -15.55
C ASN A 225 7.32 -0.30 -16.72
N THR A 226 6.81 -0.13 -17.95
CA THR A 226 7.41 -0.73 -19.17
C THR A 226 8.84 -0.26 -19.42
N ASN A 227 9.20 0.91 -18.89
CA ASN A 227 10.53 1.50 -19.08
C ASN A 227 11.56 1.00 -18.06
N LEU A 228 11.17 0.07 -17.17
CA LEU A 228 12.11 -0.49 -16.21
C LEU A 228 13.18 -1.30 -16.94
N VAL A 229 14.41 -0.79 -16.93
CA VAL A 229 15.54 -1.39 -17.62
C VAL A 229 15.97 -2.68 -16.91
N ASN A 230 16.41 -3.68 -17.68
CA ASN A 230 16.96 -4.93 -17.17
C ASN A 230 16.00 -5.81 -16.36
N LEU A 231 14.68 -5.66 -16.50
CA LEU A 231 13.68 -6.47 -15.78
C LEU A 231 13.96 -7.98 -15.90
N ALA A 232 14.13 -8.50 -17.12
CA ALA A 232 14.39 -9.93 -17.35
C ALA A 232 15.68 -10.41 -16.68
N ASN A 233 16.71 -9.55 -16.65
CA ASN A 233 17.99 -9.87 -16.00
C ASN A 233 17.87 -9.86 -14.47
N GLN A 234 17.14 -8.89 -13.88
CA GLN A 234 16.86 -8.89 -12.44
C GLN A 234 16.14 -10.19 -12.03
N ILE A 235 15.10 -10.58 -12.76
CA ILE A 235 14.36 -11.82 -12.49
C ILE A 235 15.28 -13.05 -12.57
N ALA A 236 16.11 -13.15 -13.62
CA ALA A 236 17.03 -14.28 -13.78
C ALA A 236 18.05 -14.36 -12.64
N ILE A 237 18.59 -13.22 -12.20
CA ILE A 237 19.51 -13.15 -11.05
C ILE A 237 18.79 -13.57 -9.76
N GLN A 238 17.58 -13.09 -9.51
CA GLN A 238 16.80 -13.47 -8.33
C GLN A 238 16.52 -14.98 -8.29
N GLN A 239 16.12 -15.58 -9.40
CA GLN A 239 15.90 -17.02 -9.53
C GLN A 239 17.18 -17.84 -9.28
N GLY A 240 18.30 -17.39 -9.87
CA GLY A 240 19.62 -17.99 -9.63
C GLY A 240 20.03 -17.89 -8.16
N ASN A 241 19.82 -16.75 -7.52
CA ASN A 241 20.12 -16.53 -6.11
C ASN A 241 19.29 -17.44 -5.20
N VAL A 242 17.98 -17.59 -5.45
CA VAL A 242 17.14 -18.53 -4.68
C VAL A 242 17.62 -19.97 -4.83
N THR A 243 17.99 -20.38 -6.04
CA THR A 243 18.53 -21.73 -6.31
C THR A 243 19.83 -21.96 -5.54
N ASN A 244 20.77 -21.02 -5.63
CA ASN A 244 22.06 -21.11 -4.94
C ASN A 244 21.87 -21.12 -3.40
N GLU A 245 21.01 -20.26 -2.88
CA GLU A 245 20.70 -20.18 -1.45
C GLU A 245 20.06 -21.49 -0.93
N THR A 246 19.15 -22.08 -1.71
CA THR A 246 18.52 -23.37 -1.41
C THR A 246 19.57 -24.48 -1.33
N ASN A 247 20.44 -24.60 -2.34
CA ASN A 247 21.48 -25.62 -2.39
C ASN A 247 22.47 -25.47 -1.22
N GLN A 248 22.90 -24.24 -0.92
CA GLN A 248 23.80 -23.99 0.19
C GLN A 248 23.15 -24.35 1.53
N LEU A 249 21.89 -23.98 1.76
CA LEU A 249 21.18 -24.33 2.99
C LEU A 249 21.01 -25.84 3.17
N GLN A 250 20.78 -26.58 2.08
CA GLN A 250 20.71 -28.04 2.13
C GLN A 250 22.04 -28.65 2.57
N LEU A 251 23.16 -28.18 2.02
CA LEU A 251 24.50 -28.63 2.43
C LEU A 251 24.77 -28.29 3.90
N ASP A 252 24.54 -27.05 4.31
CA ASP A 252 24.73 -26.60 5.69
C ASP A 252 23.90 -27.42 6.69
N ILE A 253 22.66 -27.79 6.32
CA ILE A 253 21.76 -28.60 7.15
C ILE A 253 22.33 -30.02 7.32
N VAL A 254 22.85 -30.62 6.26
CA VAL A 254 23.49 -31.95 6.32
C VAL A 254 24.73 -31.90 7.21
N ASP A 255 25.59 -30.90 7.03
CA ASP A 255 26.81 -30.74 7.83
C ASP A 255 26.49 -30.54 9.32
N LEU A 256 25.48 -29.74 9.65
CA LEU A 256 25.04 -29.54 11.03
C LEU A 256 24.39 -30.80 11.64
N GLN A 257 23.64 -31.58 10.86
CA GLN A 257 23.08 -32.85 11.34
C GLN A 257 24.20 -33.82 11.70
N ASN A 258 25.20 -33.98 10.82
CA ASN A 258 26.38 -34.79 11.10
C ASN A 258 27.15 -34.28 12.33
N ALA A 259 27.24 -32.96 12.51
CA ALA A 259 27.87 -32.38 13.69
C ALA A 259 27.11 -32.74 14.98
N VAL A 260 25.78 -32.64 14.99
CA VAL A 260 24.94 -32.99 16.16
C VAL A 260 25.13 -34.44 16.58
N GLU A 261 25.21 -35.39 15.63
CA GLU A 261 25.46 -36.80 15.92
C GLU A 261 26.80 -37.03 16.63
N ASN A 262 27.81 -36.22 16.30
CA ASN A 262 29.15 -36.29 16.90
C ASN A 262 29.27 -35.56 18.26
N LEU A 263 28.24 -34.81 18.67
CA LEU A 263 28.24 -34.03 19.92
C LEU A 263 27.70 -34.81 21.15
N ALA A 264 27.46 -36.11 21.05
CA ALA A 264 26.85 -36.92 22.12
C ALA A 264 27.55 -36.83 23.50
N ASN A 265 28.85 -36.49 23.52
CA ASN A 265 29.64 -36.34 24.76
C ASN A 265 29.85 -34.88 25.21
N PHE A 266 29.24 -33.91 24.52
CA PHE A 266 29.37 -32.48 24.84
C PHE A 266 28.32 -32.04 25.86
N PRO A 267 28.53 -30.91 26.57
CA PRO A 267 27.52 -30.35 27.45
C PRO A 267 26.19 -30.10 26.72
N GLN A 268 25.07 -30.42 27.37
CA GLN A 268 23.73 -30.29 26.78
C GLN A 268 23.44 -28.90 26.21
N ALA A 269 23.98 -27.84 26.83
CA ALA A 269 23.82 -26.47 26.33
C ALA A 269 24.41 -26.27 24.93
N VAL A 270 25.53 -26.94 24.61
CA VAL A 270 26.16 -26.89 23.29
C VAL A 270 25.29 -27.60 22.27
N VAL A 271 24.78 -28.78 22.61
CA VAL A 271 23.88 -29.56 21.73
C VAL A 271 22.62 -28.75 21.40
N LEU A 272 22.00 -28.12 22.41
CA LEU A 272 20.80 -27.29 22.22
C LEU A 272 21.09 -26.05 21.35
N ALA A 273 22.25 -25.42 21.49
CA ALA A 273 22.63 -24.28 20.66
C ALA A 273 22.76 -24.68 19.18
N VAL A 274 23.43 -25.81 18.89
CA VAL A 274 23.58 -26.31 17.52
C VAL A 274 22.23 -26.74 16.95
N GLN A 275 21.38 -27.39 17.74
CA GLN A 275 20.03 -27.77 17.33
C GLN A 275 19.18 -26.54 16.96
N SER A 276 19.25 -25.47 17.74
CA SER A 276 18.55 -24.21 17.45
C SER A 276 18.99 -23.59 16.12
N VAL A 277 20.29 -23.62 15.81
CA VAL A 277 20.81 -23.16 14.51
C VAL A 277 20.31 -24.05 13.37
N LEU A 278 20.31 -25.37 13.56
CA LEU A 278 19.78 -26.32 12.57
C LEU A 278 18.30 -26.08 12.29
N ASP A 279 17.49 -25.88 13.32
CA ASP A 279 16.06 -25.61 13.19
C ASP A 279 15.81 -24.27 12.48
N THR A 280 16.60 -23.24 12.78
CA THR A 280 16.57 -21.96 12.07
C THR A 280 16.86 -22.13 10.57
N LYS A 281 17.89 -22.91 10.22
CA LYS A 281 18.22 -23.18 8.80
C LYS A 281 17.14 -24.00 8.10
N ARG A 282 16.56 -25.00 8.77
CA ARG A 282 15.44 -25.80 8.24
C ARG A 282 14.22 -24.93 7.96
N HIS A 283 13.88 -24.03 8.88
CA HIS A 283 12.79 -23.08 8.68
C HIS A 283 13.05 -22.17 7.47
N LYS A 284 14.27 -21.62 7.35
CA LYS A 284 14.66 -20.82 6.18
C LYS A 284 14.59 -21.61 4.87
N LEU A 285 15.03 -22.86 4.86
CA LEU A 285 14.91 -23.73 3.68
C LEU A 285 13.44 -23.96 3.30
N GLN A 286 12.57 -24.16 4.29
CA GLN A 286 11.13 -24.30 4.06
C GLN A 286 10.54 -23.05 3.39
N GLN A 287 10.93 -21.84 3.82
CA GLN A 287 10.51 -20.59 3.18
C GLN A 287 10.96 -20.48 1.72
N LEU A 288 12.17 -20.93 1.37
CA LEU A 288 12.65 -20.95 -0.02
C LEU A 288 11.93 -21.97 -0.89
N GLN A 289 11.35 -23.02 -0.28
CA GLN A 289 10.53 -24.02 -0.97
C GLN A 289 9.08 -23.59 -1.19
N TRP A 290 8.67 -22.47 -0.59
CA TRP A 290 7.37 -21.87 -0.86
C TRP A 290 7.27 -21.35 -2.29
N GLN A 291 6.05 -20.98 -2.70
CA GLN A 291 5.83 -20.44 -4.04
C GLN A 291 6.61 -19.13 -4.21
N GLN A 292 7.63 -19.15 -5.06
CA GLN A 292 8.42 -17.98 -5.41
C GLN A 292 7.76 -17.26 -6.60
N VAL A 293 7.32 -16.03 -6.39
CA VAL A 293 6.63 -15.21 -7.38
C VAL A 293 7.54 -14.06 -7.81
N TYR A 294 7.66 -13.87 -9.11
CA TYR A 294 8.48 -12.84 -9.74
C TYR A 294 7.60 -11.95 -10.61
N PHE A 295 8.09 -10.76 -10.97
CA PHE A 295 7.45 -9.84 -11.94
C PHE A 295 7.62 -10.34 -13.38
N GLN A 296 7.23 -11.59 -13.62
CA GLN A 296 7.28 -12.28 -14.90
C GLN A 296 5.87 -12.46 -15.48
N ASN A 297 5.78 -12.72 -16.78
CA ASN A 297 4.50 -12.88 -17.49
C ASN A 297 3.56 -11.68 -17.34
N LEU A 298 4.13 -10.48 -17.18
CA LEU A 298 3.36 -9.25 -17.09
C LEU A 298 2.69 -8.97 -18.43
N VAL A 299 1.45 -8.49 -18.37
CA VAL A 299 0.68 -8.07 -19.53
C VAL A 299 0.37 -6.58 -19.45
N PRO A 300 0.20 -5.88 -20.58
CA PRO A 300 -0.30 -4.50 -20.56
C PRO A 300 -1.63 -4.40 -19.81
N VAL A 301 -1.79 -3.35 -19.02
CA VAL A 301 -3.06 -3.10 -18.36
C VAL A 301 -4.11 -2.73 -19.42
N PRO A 302 -5.32 -3.32 -19.41
CA PRO A 302 -6.37 -2.94 -20.33
C PRO A 302 -6.81 -1.48 -20.13
N THR A 303 -7.47 -0.90 -21.13
CA THR A 303 -8.17 0.37 -20.98
C THR A 303 -9.17 0.29 -19.83
N PHE A 304 -9.12 1.26 -18.92
CA PHE A 304 -10.11 1.40 -17.86
C PHE A 304 -11.27 2.24 -18.36
N ASP A 305 -12.49 1.78 -18.12
CA ASP A 305 -13.65 2.67 -18.07
C ASP A 305 -13.93 2.98 -16.60
N TYR A 306 -13.72 4.23 -16.21
CA TYR A 306 -14.00 4.72 -14.86
C TYR A 306 -14.88 5.96 -14.96
N ASP A 307 -16.09 5.87 -14.42
CA ASP A 307 -17.15 6.90 -14.53
C ASP A 307 -17.41 7.35 -15.99
N GLY A 308 -17.37 6.42 -16.95
CA GLY A 308 -17.63 6.70 -18.36
C GLY A 308 -16.45 7.33 -19.09
N ILE A 309 -15.30 7.49 -18.43
CA ILE A 309 -14.08 8.04 -19.01
C ILE A 309 -13.09 6.91 -19.27
N GLN A 310 -12.80 6.67 -20.55
CA GLN A 310 -11.76 5.75 -20.95
C GLN A 310 -10.36 6.31 -20.63
N GLN A 311 -9.59 5.55 -19.86
CA GLN A 311 -8.23 5.89 -19.46
C GLN A 311 -7.27 4.80 -19.90
N ASN A 312 -6.17 5.21 -20.54
CA ASN A 312 -5.12 4.33 -21.03
C ASN A 312 -3.85 4.55 -20.23
N TYR A 313 -3.12 3.46 -20.00
CA TYR A 313 -1.85 3.44 -19.28
C TYR A 313 -0.83 2.58 -20.05
N PRO A 314 -0.40 3.05 -21.23
CA PRO A 314 0.39 2.24 -22.17
C PRO A 314 1.77 1.84 -21.62
N ASN A 315 2.24 2.52 -20.57
CA ASN A 315 3.51 2.26 -19.91
C ASN A 315 3.39 1.42 -18.63
N VAL A 316 2.23 0.77 -18.41
CA VAL A 316 1.98 -0.04 -17.22
C VAL A 316 1.74 -1.49 -17.62
N LEU A 317 2.53 -2.39 -17.02
CA LEU A 317 2.33 -3.82 -17.10
C LEU A 317 1.87 -4.34 -15.73
N PHE A 318 1.09 -5.41 -15.72
CA PHE A 318 0.68 -6.06 -14.48
C PHE A 318 0.52 -7.58 -14.60
N VAL A 319 0.48 -8.25 -13.46
CA VAL A 319 0.04 -9.64 -13.33
C VAL A 319 -0.75 -9.82 -12.03
N ALA A 320 -1.79 -10.65 -12.06
CA ALA A 320 -2.54 -11.05 -10.88
C ALA A 320 -2.03 -12.39 -10.34
N ILE A 321 -1.84 -12.45 -9.03
CA ILE A 321 -1.35 -13.62 -8.31
C ILE A 321 -2.46 -14.09 -7.36
N PRO A 322 -3.08 -15.26 -7.60
CA PRO A 322 -4.13 -15.76 -6.73
C PRO A 322 -3.54 -16.14 -5.37
N LEU A 323 -4.16 -15.65 -4.30
CA LEU A 323 -3.70 -15.92 -2.93
C LEU A 323 -4.11 -17.31 -2.44
N ASN A 324 -5.15 -17.91 -3.03
CA ASN A 324 -5.64 -19.26 -2.70
C ASN A 324 -5.78 -19.51 -1.18
N LEU A 325 -6.31 -18.52 -0.46
CA LEU A 325 -6.42 -18.54 1.00
C LEU A 325 -7.38 -19.64 1.47
N ALA A 326 -6.97 -20.38 2.49
CA ALA A 326 -7.89 -21.23 3.23
C ALA A 326 -8.94 -20.38 3.97
N GLN A 327 -10.15 -20.94 4.13
CA GLN A 327 -11.30 -20.22 4.71
C GLN A 327 -11.05 -19.70 6.14
N ASN A 328 -10.19 -20.38 6.90
CA ASN A 328 -9.81 -20.06 8.28
C ASN A 328 -8.34 -19.64 8.42
N ALA A 329 -7.71 -19.16 7.34
CA ALA A 329 -6.33 -18.71 7.37
C ALA A 329 -6.16 -17.52 8.33
N VAL A 330 -5.29 -17.67 9.33
CA VAL A 330 -4.92 -16.61 10.29
C VAL A 330 -3.81 -15.72 9.73
N ASN A 331 -2.95 -16.28 8.87
CA ASN A 331 -1.94 -15.52 8.14
C ASN A 331 -2.06 -15.76 6.63
N GLY A 332 -1.35 -14.95 5.83
CA GLY A 332 -1.36 -15.06 4.38
C GLY A 332 -0.74 -16.36 3.87
N PRO A 333 -0.72 -16.55 2.54
CA PRO A 333 -0.29 -17.81 1.95
C PRO A 333 1.25 -17.93 2.00
N ASN A 334 1.73 -19.16 1.88
CA ASN A 334 3.15 -19.48 1.73
C ASN A 334 3.65 -19.07 0.32
N ILE A 335 3.74 -17.76 0.10
CA ILE A 335 4.17 -17.12 -1.14
C ILE A 335 5.23 -16.07 -0.78
N ILE A 336 6.34 -16.10 -1.52
CA ILE A 336 7.37 -15.07 -1.47
C ILE A 336 7.31 -14.27 -2.78
N ILE A 337 7.03 -12.97 -2.70
CA ILE A 337 7.08 -12.07 -3.87
C ILE A 337 8.46 -11.40 -3.92
N HIS A 338 9.17 -11.57 -5.03
CA HIS A 338 10.45 -10.90 -5.30
C HIS A 338 10.20 -9.59 -6.04
N CYS A 339 10.54 -8.47 -5.39
CA CYS A 339 10.35 -7.13 -5.92
C CYS A 339 11.47 -6.74 -6.91
N ILE A 340 11.23 -5.72 -7.72
CA ILE A 340 12.09 -5.30 -8.84
C ILE A 340 12.30 -3.77 -8.83
N GLY A 341 13.28 -3.30 -9.60
CA GLY A 341 13.63 -1.89 -9.72
C GLY A 341 14.50 -1.42 -8.56
N ALA A 342 14.25 -0.23 -8.01
CA ALA A 342 15.01 0.32 -6.90
C ALA A 342 14.92 -0.51 -5.60
N VAL A 343 13.98 -1.44 -5.53
CA VAL A 343 13.82 -2.41 -4.44
C VAL A 343 14.21 -3.83 -4.85
N ASP A 344 15.05 -4.00 -5.87
CA ASP A 344 15.61 -5.30 -6.24
C ASP A 344 16.25 -5.99 -5.03
N GLY A 345 15.91 -7.26 -4.83
CA GLY A 345 16.30 -8.07 -3.67
C GLY A 345 15.35 -7.99 -2.46
N LEU A 346 14.36 -7.09 -2.46
CA LEU A 346 13.26 -7.13 -1.48
C LEU A 346 12.38 -8.35 -1.75
N ARG A 347 12.11 -9.13 -0.70
CA ARG A 347 11.21 -10.28 -0.71
C ARG A 347 10.07 -10.02 0.26
N PHE A 348 8.84 -10.00 -0.22
CA PHE A 348 7.67 -10.00 0.66
C PHE A 348 7.29 -11.43 1.01
N ASP A 349 7.31 -11.74 2.30
CA ASP A 349 6.77 -12.98 2.85
C ASP A 349 5.29 -12.77 3.17
N LEU A 350 4.41 -13.31 2.31
CA LEU A 350 2.98 -13.16 2.52
C LEU A 350 2.46 -14.02 3.69
N SER A 351 3.22 -15.00 4.17
CA SER A 351 2.83 -15.84 5.31
C SER A 351 2.92 -15.09 6.65
N GLU A 352 3.60 -13.94 6.67
CA GLU A 352 3.66 -13.05 7.84
C GLU A 352 2.49 -12.06 7.88
N LEU A 353 1.70 -11.94 6.79
CA LEU A 353 0.59 -10.99 6.74
C LEU A 353 -0.57 -11.45 7.63
N PRO A 354 -0.98 -10.63 8.62
CA PRO A 354 -2.09 -10.98 9.48
C PRO A 354 -3.41 -10.97 8.71
N LEU A 355 -4.18 -12.04 8.87
CA LEU A 355 -5.49 -12.22 8.25
C LEU A 355 -6.65 -12.23 9.25
N ASP A 356 -6.41 -12.10 10.55
CA ASP A 356 -7.45 -12.13 11.58
C ASP A 356 -7.94 -10.77 12.09
#